data_AF-A0A1F6GUJ7-F1
#
_entry.id   AF-A0A1F6GUJ7-F1
#
_cell.length_a   1.000
_cell.length_b   1.000
_cell.length_c   1.000
_cell.angle_alpha   90.00
_cell.angle_beta   90.00
_cell.angle_gamma   90.00
#
_symmetry.space_group_name_H-M   'P 1'
#
loop_
_entity.id
_entity.type
_entity.pdbx_description
1 polymer ?
#
loop_
_entity_poly.entity_id
_entity_poly.type
_entity_poly.pdbx_seq_one_letter_code
_entity_poly.pdbx_strand_id
1 'polypeptide(L)'
;MGNKKIKLALFCLLWPCLGQAELKPQDWEKKPVCFGSAKSFLRKVYRENHWNRDFYCGCPLEPSGKLLETKGCYVEESDLNLTRQGVAAPQLYADRHLVVEWEHVVPASVLGDRHLTLNKAKKDCRAEQPKLPNPREVDSRKLDQAIAACGKEKYERNKTILSDPHNLYPVMGQLNALRGDKVMTAVEPAAELFSLCQFSLDAAFVEPPQRIKGDIARIYYYMANKYPAKRAEILNFHVRAALLDWCKADPLNDEERQRVQAVVQATGVQNPFLEQSCETLAANLLDPAPGTVHFPLPKTAQRPEPPSPKRIALKGSPAQEKTPALPRSERQNPPSGTKPPLPLPSTASAQL
;
A
#
# COMPACT_ATOMS: atom_id res chain seq x y z
N MET A 1 29.17 62.32 -53.32
CA MET A 1 28.49 62.16 -52.01
C MET A 1 27.37 61.14 -52.18
N GLY A 2 27.61 59.87 -51.80
CA GLY A 2 26.71 58.76 -52.08
C GLY A 2 25.99 58.27 -50.82
N ASN A 3 24.65 58.26 -50.87
CA ASN A 3 23.75 57.78 -49.83
C ASN A 3 23.98 56.30 -49.50
N LYS A 4 24.40 56.00 -48.25
CA LYS A 4 24.45 54.64 -47.72
C LYS A 4 23.07 54.26 -47.16
N LYS A 5 22.41 53.32 -47.83
CA LYS A 5 21.18 52.65 -47.34
C LYS A 5 21.53 51.80 -46.11
N ILE A 6 20.94 52.13 -44.96
CA ILE A 6 20.98 51.30 -43.76
C ILE A 6 20.01 50.12 -43.98
N LYS A 7 20.54 48.90 -44.13
CA LYS A 7 19.74 47.68 -44.10
C LYS A 7 19.49 47.31 -42.64
N LEU A 8 18.25 47.48 -42.19
CA LEU A 8 17.78 46.96 -40.91
C LEU A 8 17.61 45.43 -41.06
N ALA A 9 18.55 44.67 -40.50
CA ALA A 9 18.44 43.22 -40.43
C ALA A 9 17.48 42.85 -39.30
N LEU A 10 16.30 42.34 -39.67
CA LEU A 10 15.35 41.75 -38.75
C LEU A 10 15.94 40.40 -38.28
N PHE A 11 16.60 40.40 -37.12
CA PHE A 11 17.03 39.18 -36.45
C PHE A 11 15.77 38.50 -35.88
N CYS A 12 15.18 37.58 -36.66
CA CYS A 12 14.26 36.59 -36.11
C CYS A 12 15.06 35.76 -35.10
N LEU A 13 14.87 36.06 -33.82
CA LEU A 13 15.25 35.20 -32.71
C LEU A 13 14.39 33.93 -32.79
N LEU A 14 14.78 33.02 -33.68
CA LEU A 14 14.43 31.61 -33.58
C LEU A 14 15.16 31.08 -32.35
N TRP A 15 14.54 31.30 -31.19
CA TRP A 15 14.85 30.58 -29.98
C TRP A 15 14.69 29.11 -30.33
N PRO A 16 15.75 28.30 -30.33
CA PRO A 16 15.59 26.88 -30.58
C PRO A 16 14.67 26.36 -29.46
N CYS A 17 13.52 25.81 -29.84
CA CYS A 17 12.77 24.92 -28.95
C CYS A 17 13.82 23.99 -28.33
N LEU A 18 14.06 24.14 -27.03
CA LEU A 18 14.84 23.18 -26.29
C LEU A 18 14.18 21.83 -26.56
N GLY A 19 14.87 20.99 -27.34
CA GLY A 19 14.46 19.62 -27.56
C GLY A 19 14.34 18.98 -26.20
N GLN A 20 13.10 18.68 -25.79
CA GLN A 20 12.88 17.71 -24.74
C GLN A 20 13.58 16.44 -25.22
N ALA A 21 14.62 16.01 -24.49
CA ALA A 21 15.29 14.77 -24.81
C ALA A 21 14.24 13.66 -24.69
N GLU A 22 13.74 13.17 -25.84
CA GLU A 22 12.82 12.04 -25.88
C GLU A 22 13.44 10.90 -25.06
N LEU A 23 12.76 10.54 -23.97
CA LEU A 23 13.10 9.35 -23.21
C LEU A 23 12.85 8.17 -24.14
N LYS A 24 13.92 7.63 -24.74
CA LYS A 24 13.83 6.40 -25.53
C LYS A 24 13.14 5.34 -24.66
N PRO A 25 11.98 4.80 -25.05
CA PRO A 25 11.31 3.77 -24.28
C PRO A 25 12.28 2.61 -24.05
N GLN A 26 12.57 2.28 -22.81
CA GLN A 26 13.22 1.00 -22.55
C GLN A 26 12.18 -0.10 -22.81
N ASP A 27 12.60 -1.20 -23.44
CA ASP A 27 11.75 -2.38 -23.63
C ASP A 27 11.50 -3.11 -22.28
N TRP A 28 10.86 -2.44 -21.31
CA TRP A 28 10.58 -2.97 -19.97
C TRP A 28 9.74 -4.25 -20.06
N GLU A 29 8.83 -4.33 -21.02
CA GLU A 29 8.04 -5.54 -21.27
C GLU A 29 8.88 -6.72 -21.78
N LYS A 30 10.03 -6.48 -22.43
CA LYS A 30 10.90 -7.53 -22.96
C LYS A 30 12.01 -7.94 -21.99
N LYS A 31 12.32 -7.12 -20.98
CA LYS A 31 13.40 -7.38 -20.01
C LYS A 31 12.94 -7.06 -18.60
N PRO A 32 12.94 -8.03 -17.67
CA PRO A 32 12.61 -7.77 -16.28
C PRO A 32 13.50 -6.69 -15.68
N VAL A 33 12.88 -5.58 -15.27
CA VAL A 33 13.55 -4.46 -14.59
C VAL A 33 13.54 -4.71 -13.09
N CYS A 34 14.64 -4.42 -12.41
CA CYS A 34 14.69 -4.53 -10.96
C CYS A 34 14.19 -3.28 -10.24
N PHE A 35 13.85 -3.44 -8.97
CA PHE A 35 13.25 -2.38 -8.17
C PHE A 35 14.16 -1.15 -8.04
N GLY A 36 15.47 -1.36 -7.92
CA GLY A 36 16.45 -0.26 -7.91
C GLY A 36 16.42 0.56 -9.21
N SER A 37 16.34 -0.11 -10.36
CA SER A 37 16.26 0.54 -11.67
C SER A 37 14.94 1.27 -11.85
N ALA A 38 13.82 0.67 -11.44
CA ALA A 38 12.51 1.31 -11.46
C ALA A 38 12.49 2.62 -10.67
N LYS A 39 13.01 2.61 -9.44
CA LYS A 39 13.15 3.83 -8.61
C LYS A 39 14.06 4.87 -9.25
N SER A 40 15.19 4.46 -9.81
CA SER A 40 16.12 5.39 -10.46
C SER A 40 15.47 6.11 -11.64
N PHE A 41 14.67 5.36 -12.40
CA PHE A 41 13.94 5.87 -13.54
C PHE A 41 12.81 6.81 -13.11
N LEU A 42 11.98 6.42 -12.14
CA LEU A 42 10.88 7.27 -11.69
C LEU A 42 11.37 8.58 -11.05
N ARG A 43 12.52 8.56 -10.34
CA ARG A 43 13.18 9.81 -9.90
C ARG A 43 13.56 10.73 -11.05
N LYS A 44 13.86 10.19 -12.23
CA LYS A 44 14.12 11.00 -13.42
C LYS A 44 12.82 11.61 -13.94
N VAL A 45 11.78 10.79 -14.11
CA VAL A 45 10.46 11.24 -14.56
C VAL A 45 9.89 12.34 -13.67
N TYR A 46 9.91 12.18 -12.34
CA TYR A 46 9.41 13.19 -11.40
C TYR A 46 10.18 14.51 -11.48
N ARG A 47 11.51 14.45 -11.64
CA ARG A 47 12.34 15.66 -11.79
C ARG A 47 12.06 16.40 -13.09
N GLU A 48 11.93 15.68 -14.19
CA GLU A 48 11.71 16.27 -15.53
C GLU A 48 10.31 16.86 -15.69
N ASN A 49 9.31 16.31 -14.98
CA ASN A 49 7.95 16.84 -14.95
C ASN A 49 7.71 17.85 -13.82
N HIS A 50 8.74 18.18 -13.03
CA HIS A 50 8.65 19.10 -11.88
C HIS A 50 7.57 18.72 -10.85
N TRP A 51 7.25 17.43 -10.72
CA TRP A 51 6.32 16.96 -9.69
C TRP A 51 7.01 16.96 -8.33
N ASN A 52 6.57 17.88 -7.49
CA ASN A 52 7.22 18.24 -6.24
C ASN A 52 6.34 17.96 -5.01
N ARG A 53 5.43 16.99 -5.11
CA ARG A 53 4.57 16.57 -4.01
C ARG A 53 4.62 15.06 -3.81
N ASP A 54 4.64 14.66 -2.56
CA ASP A 54 4.49 13.26 -2.19
C ASP A 54 3.06 12.76 -2.44
N PHE A 55 2.91 11.45 -2.59
CA PHE A 55 1.65 10.85 -2.99
C PHE A 55 0.57 10.97 -1.91
N TYR A 56 0.92 10.79 -0.63
CA TYR A 56 -0.04 10.72 0.47
C TYR A 56 -0.41 12.07 1.08
N CYS A 57 0.52 12.80 1.68
CA CYS A 57 0.21 14.07 2.34
C CYS A 57 0.35 15.29 1.41
N GLY A 58 0.88 15.12 0.20
CA GLY A 58 1.19 16.24 -0.69
C GLY A 58 2.43 17.02 -0.24
N CYS A 59 3.31 16.37 0.52
CA CYS A 59 4.50 16.98 1.10
C CYS A 59 5.48 17.46 0.03
N PRO A 60 6.07 18.67 0.17
CA PRO A 60 7.02 19.18 -0.80
C PRO A 60 8.23 18.24 -0.97
N LEU A 61 8.50 17.89 -2.22
CA LEU A 61 9.66 17.10 -2.65
C LEU A 61 10.68 18.03 -3.30
N GLU A 62 11.93 17.96 -2.84
CA GLU A 62 13.05 18.70 -3.44
C GLU A 62 14.12 17.73 -3.98
N PRO A 63 14.70 18.00 -5.16
CA PRO A 63 15.85 17.25 -5.64
C PRO A 63 17.07 17.43 -4.73
N SER A 64 17.63 16.31 -4.26
CA SER A 64 18.91 16.26 -3.53
C SER A 64 19.89 15.41 -4.32
N GLY A 65 20.64 16.05 -5.22
CA GLY A 65 21.49 15.37 -6.20
C GLY A 65 20.68 14.42 -7.12
N LYS A 66 20.86 13.11 -6.96
CA LYS A 66 20.12 12.06 -7.70
C LYS A 66 18.88 11.55 -6.95
N LEU A 67 18.69 11.99 -5.70
CA LEU A 67 17.60 11.60 -4.82
C LEU A 67 16.50 12.66 -4.80
N LEU A 68 15.41 12.33 -4.13
CA LEU A 68 14.34 13.25 -3.73
C LEU A 68 14.30 13.22 -2.20
N GLU A 69 14.12 14.38 -1.58
CA GLU A 69 13.98 14.54 -0.14
C GLU A 69 12.71 15.32 0.17
N THR A 70 12.13 15.09 1.34
CA THR A 70 10.97 15.82 1.85
C THR A 70 11.44 17.03 2.64
N LYS A 71 10.87 18.21 2.36
CA LYS A 71 11.26 19.45 3.04
C LYS A 71 10.35 19.75 4.22
N GLY A 72 10.82 19.51 5.44
CA GLY A 72 10.15 19.95 6.67
C GLY A 72 8.76 19.34 6.89
N CYS A 73 8.46 18.25 6.19
CA CYS A 73 7.25 17.51 6.39
C CYS A 73 7.47 16.45 7.46
N TYR A 74 6.62 16.48 8.47
CA TYR A 74 6.63 15.54 9.58
C TYR A 74 5.17 15.30 9.96
N VAL A 75 4.81 14.05 10.24
CA VAL A 75 3.48 13.71 10.75
C VAL A 75 3.56 13.43 12.25
N GLU A 76 2.89 14.27 13.03
CA GLU A 76 2.64 14.00 14.45
C GLU A 76 1.41 13.10 14.60
N GLU A 77 1.20 12.57 15.80
CA GLU A 77 0.00 11.79 16.12
C GLU A 77 -1.28 12.60 15.89
N SER A 78 -1.27 13.92 16.13
CA SER A 78 -2.40 14.81 15.87
C SER A 78 -2.74 14.98 14.39
N ASP A 79 -1.82 14.66 13.48
CA ASP A 79 -2.04 14.76 12.04
C ASP A 79 -2.69 13.50 11.46
N LEU A 80 -2.77 12.43 12.25
CA LEU A 80 -3.23 11.11 11.85
C LEU A 80 -4.49 10.71 12.61
N ASN A 81 -5.33 9.89 11.98
CA ASN A 81 -6.52 9.37 12.63
C ASN A 81 -6.20 7.99 13.17
N LEU A 82 -5.80 7.92 14.44
CA LEU A 82 -5.43 6.63 15.04
C LEU A 82 -6.66 6.02 15.72
N THR A 83 -7.20 4.94 15.15
CA THR A 83 -8.36 4.25 15.69
C THR A 83 -7.97 3.33 16.86
N ARG A 84 -7.74 3.94 18.02
CA ARG A 84 -7.67 3.39 19.39
C ARG A 84 -6.87 2.11 19.74
N GLN A 85 -6.39 1.25 18.86
CA GLN A 85 -5.53 0.11 19.26
C GLN A 85 -4.51 -0.31 18.19
N GLY A 86 -3.23 -0.42 18.57
CA GLY A 86 -2.22 -1.17 17.81
C GLY A 86 -1.56 -0.45 16.63
N VAL A 87 -1.72 0.87 16.48
CA VAL A 87 -0.92 1.66 15.54
C VAL A 87 0.43 2.01 16.18
N ALA A 88 1.51 1.90 15.42
CA ALA A 88 2.83 2.35 15.88
C ALA A 88 2.82 3.87 16.05
N ALA A 89 3.41 4.35 17.14
CA ALA A 89 3.57 5.79 17.37
C ALA A 89 4.39 6.42 16.22
N PRO A 90 3.93 7.52 15.60
CA PRO A 90 4.66 8.19 14.50
C PRO A 90 6.11 8.53 14.85
N GLN A 91 6.38 8.81 16.12
CA GLN A 91 7.69 9.15 16.66
C GLN A 91 8.69 7.99 16.53
N LEU A 92 8.24 6.74 16.42
CA LEU A 92 9.10 5.58 16.15
C LEU A 92 9.86 5.72 14.82
N TYR A 93 9.31 6.50 13.89
CA TYR A 93 9.87 6.71 12.55
C TYR A 93 10.23 8.17 12.30
N ALA A 94 10.41 8.97 13.36
CA ALA A 94 10.76 10.38 13.26
C ALA A 94 11.98 10.61 12.35
N ASP A 95 13.03 9.81 12.44
CA ASP A 95 14.24 9.99 11.60
C ASP A 95 14.02 9.77 10.10
N ARG A 96 12.87 9.21 9.70
CA ARG A 96 12.53 8.90 8.30
C ARG A 96 11.70 10.00 7.63
N HIS A 97 11.39 11.09 8.34
CA HIS A 97 10.54 12.17 7.80
C HIS A 97 11.22 13.00 6.69
N LEU A 98 12.55 12.99 6.59
CA LEU A 98 13.33 13.74 5.57
C LEU A 98 13.65 12.93 4.30
N VAL A 99 13.42 11.62 4.33
CA VAL A 99 13.75 10.74 3.19
C VAL A 99 12.51 10.42 2.38
N VAL A 100 12.66 10.43 1.05
CA VAL A 100 11.63 9.90 0.15
C VAL A 100 11.84 8.41 -0.05
N GLU A 101 10.79 7.67 0.24
CA GLU A 101 10.69 6.25 -0.09
C GLU A 101 9.72 6.05 -1.24
N TRP A 102 9.93 4.97 -1.99
CA TRP A 102 9.05 4.63 -3.11
C TRP A 102 8.05 3.58 -2.62
N GLU A 103 6.83 4.02 -2.39
CA GLU A 103 5.71 3.23 -1.93
C GLU A 103 5.25 2.25 -3.00
N HIS A 104 4.99 1.01 -2.58
CA HIS A 104 4.23 0.04 -3.32
C HIS A 104 2.75 0.20 -2.94
N VAL A 105 1.97 0.93 -3.75
CA VAL A 105 0.56 1.28 -3.41
C VAL A 105 -0.31 0.05 -3.18
N VAL A 106 -0.10 -0.99 -3.99
CA VAL A 106 -0.41 -2.38 -3.62
C VAL A 106 0.84 -2.97 -2.95
N PRO A 107 0.80 -3.37 -1.67
CA PRO A 107 1.99 -3.74 -0.92
C PRO A 107 2.80 -4.88 -1.55
N ALA A 108 4.12 -4.82 -1.39
CA ALA A 108 5.01 -5.91 -1.84
C ALA A 108 4.68 -7.27 -1.19
N SER A 109 4.11 -7.30 0.03
CA SER A 109 3.68 -8.53 0.72
C SER A 109 2.44 -9.17 0.09
N VAL A 110 1.64 -8.39 -0.65
CA VAL A 110 0.48 -8.86 -1.43
C VAL A 110 0.93 -9.33 -2.82
N LEU A 111 1.79 -8.55 -3.47
CA LEU A 111 2.29 -8.82 -4.82
C LEU A 111 3.31 -9.96 -4.87
N GLY A 112 4.18 -10.04 -3.86
CA GLY A 112 5.18 -11.08 -3.74
C GLY A 112 4.55 -12.42 -3.40
N ASP A 113 5.16 -13.50 -3.87
CA ASP A 113 4.83 -14.81 -3.36
C ASP A 113 5.28 -14.91 -1.88
N ARG A 114 4.34 -15.23 -0.96
CA ARG A 114 4.64 -15.47 0.48
C ARG A 114 5.73 -16.53 0.67
N HIS A 115 5.91 -17.41 -0.31
CA HIS A 115 6.95 -18.43 -0.34
C HIS A 115 8.25 -18.01 -1.02
N LEU A 116 8.40 -16.75 -1.43
CA LEU A 116 9.66 -16.15 -1.83
C LEU A 116 9.90 -14.89 -1.00
N THR A 117 9.87 -15.06 0.32
CA THR A 117 10.66 -14.14 1.14
C THR A 117 12.11 -14.28 0.70
N LEU A 118 12.87 -13.20 0.74
CA LEU A 118 14.32 -13.26 0.59
C LEU A 118 14.92 -14.39 1.46
N ASN A 119 14.36 -14.65 2.63
CA ASN A 119 14.79 -15.74 3.52
C ASN A 119 14.52 -17.14 2.96
N LYS A 120 13.42 -17.33 2.23
CA LYS A 120 13.15 -18.58 1.50
C LYS A 120 13.98 -18.68 0.22
N ALA A 121 14.14 -17.61 -0.54
CA ALA A 121 15.13 -17.56 -1.63
C ALA A 121 16.55 -17.89 -1.13
N LYS A 122 16.96 -17.38 0.04
CA LYS A 122 18.22 -17.75 0.73
C LYS A 122 18.27 -19.22 1.15
N LYS A 123 17.14 -19.88 1.42
CA LYS A 123 17.07 -21.31 1.79
C LYS A 123 17.13 -22.20 0.53
N ASP A 124 16.40 -21.81 -0.51
CA ASP A 124 16.31 -22.54 -1.77
C ASP A 124 17.63 -22.38 -2.58
N CYS A 125 18.21 -21.16 -2.64
CA CYS A 125 19.57 -20.91 -3.16
C CYS A 125 20.65 -21.69 -2.40
N ARG A 126 20.46 -21.94 -1.10
CA ARG A 126 21.44 -22.66 -0.28
C ARG A 126 21.59 -24.12 -0.68
N ALA A 127 20.56 -24.70 -1.31
CA ALA A 127 20.62 -26.06 -1.83
C ALA A 127 21.44 -26.15 -3.13
N GLU A 128 21.57 -25.06 -3.91
CA GLU A 128 22.25 -25.09 -5.22
C GLU A 128 23.53 -24.23 -5.34
N GLN A 129 23.83 -23.32 -4.42
CA GLN A 129 24.99 -22.39 -4.46
C GLN A 129 25.08 -21.49 -5.71
N PRO A 130 25.38 -20.17 -5.55
CA PRO A 130 26.13 -19.56 -4.45
C PRO A 130 25.27 -19.07 -3.28
N LYS A 131 25.90 -18.86 -2.12
CA LYS A 131 25.27 -18.17 -0.98
C LYS A 131 24.87 -16.75 -1.38
N LEU A 132 23.59 -16.40 -1.18
CA LEU A 132 23.12 -15.03 -1.39
C LEU A 132 23.82 -14.06 -0.42
N PRO A 133 24.25 -12.87 -0.90
CA PRO A 133 24.79 -11.83 -0.05
C PRO A 133 23.73 -11.29 0.92
N ASN A 134 24.18 -10.73 2.03
CA ASN A 134 23.29 -10.04 2.97
C ASN A 134 22.73 -8.77 2.31
N PRO A 135 21.40 -8.58 2.22
CA PRO A 135 20.81 -7.35 1.64
C PRO A 135 21.18 -6.06 2.35
N ARG A 136 21.63 -6.14 3.61
CA ARG A 136 22.13 -4.97 4.34
C ARG A 136 23.55 -4.59 3.94
N GLU A 137 24.28 -5.48 3.25
CA GLU A 137 25.68 -5.31 2.86
C GLU A 137 25.85 -5.06 1.36
N VAL A 138 24.84 -5.37 0.55
CA VAL A 138 24.89 -5.18 -0.90
C VAL A 138 23.71 -4.34 -1.39
N ASP A 139 23.94 -3.56 -2.44
CA ASP A 139 22.87 -2.84 -3.11
C ASP A 139 21.86 -3.81 -3.75
N SER A 140 20.66 -3.31 -4.05
CA SER A 140 19.60 -4.12 -4.65
C SER A 140 20.05 -4.81 -5.94
N ARG A 141 20.91 -4.19 -6.76
CA ARG A 141 21.36 -4.76 -8.05
C ARG A 141 22.24 -5.98 -7.84
N LYS A 142 23.19 -5.94 -6.90
CA LYS A 142 24.04 -7.08 -6.52
C LYS A 142 23.23 -8.20 -5.89
N LEU A 143 22.27 -7.85 -5.04
CA LEU A 143 21.34 -8.83 -4.47
C LEU A 143 20.53 -9.51 -5.58
N ASP A 144 20.03 -8.73 -6.53
CA ASP A 144 19.22 -9.22 -7.64
C ASP A 144 20.00 -10.15 -8.56
N GLN A 145 21.25 -9.81 -8.88
CA GLN A 145 22.16 -10.66 -9.64
C GLN A 145 22.41 -12.01 -8.94
N ALA A 146 22.61 -11.98 -7.62
CA ALA A 146 22.83 -13.18 -6.84
C ALA A 146 21.58 -14.08 -6.78
N ILE A 147 20.37 -13.50 -6.69
CA ILE A 147 19.12 -14.27 -6.70
C ILE A 147 18.79 -14.83 -8.09
N ALA A 148 19.03 -14.05 -9.15
CA ALA A 148 18.84 -14.52 -10.53
C ALA A 148 19.70 -15.77 -10.85
N ALA A 149 20.85 -15.92 -10.19
CA ALA A 149 21.71 -17.09 -10.32
C ALA A 149 21.11 -18.38 -9.73
N CYS A 150 20.12 -18.31 -8.83
CA CYS A 150 19.56 -19.47 -8.13
C CYS A 150 18.24 -20.03 -8.68
N GLY A 151 17.64 -19.41 -9.69
CA GLY A 151 16.31 -19.81 -10.17
C GLY A 151 15.58 -18.68 -10.87
N LYS A 152 15.55 -18.73 -12.20
CA LYS A 152 15.18 -17.59 -13.05
C LYS A 152 13.68 -17.27 -13.00
N GLU A 153 12.79 -18.24 -13.13
CA GLU A 153 11.39 -17.92 -13.47
C GLU A 153 10.58 -17.27 -12.34
N LYS A 154 10.64 -17.84 -11.13
CA LYS A 154 9.84 -17.35 -10.00
C LYS A 154 10.35 -16.01 -9.45
N TYR A 155 11.67 -15.83 -9.47
CA TYR A 155 12.32 -14.58 -9.07
C TYR A 155 12.07 -13.46 -10.10
N GLU A 156 12.21 -13.75 -11.40
CA GLU A 156 11.96 -12.73 -12.44
C GLU A 156 10.49 -12.29 -12.47
N ARG A 157 9.53 -13.18 -12.13
CA ARG A 157 8.12 -12.80 -11.91
C ARG A 157 7.95 -11.80 -10.76
N ASN A 158 8.52 -12.11 -9.58
CA ASN A 158 8.49 -11.19 -8.43
C ASN A 158 9.19 -9.86 -8.74
N LYS A 159 10.31 -9.90 -9.44
CA LYS A 159 11.04 -8.70 -9.86
C LYS A 159 10.19 -7.82 -10.77
N THR A 160 9.50 -8.41 -11.74
CA THR A 160 8.63 -7.70 -12.68
C THR A 160 7.46 -7.02 -11.97
N ILE A 161 6.72 -7.75 -11.11
CA ILE A 161 5.56 -7.18 -10.40
C ILE A 161 5.95 -6.13 -9.36
N LEU A 162 7.04 -6.34 -8.61
CA LEU A 162 7.53 -5.39 -7.61
C LEU A 162 8.21 -4.17 -8.21
N SER A 163 8.50 -4.20 -9.50
CA SER A 163 9.14 -3.08 -10.19
C SER A 163 8.14 -2.30 -11.04
N ASP A 164 6.88 -2.73 -11.13
CA ASP A 164 5.87 -2.08 -11.96
C ASP A 164 5.77 -0.57 -11.65
N PRO A 165 6.08 0.30 -12.63
CA PRO A 165 6.21 1.73 -12.38
C PRO A 165 4.87 2.42 -12.09
N HIS A 166 3.74 1.80 -12.43
CA HIS A 166 2.41 2.33 -12.11
C HIS A 166 2.00 2.05 -10.67
N ASN A 167 2.71 1.16 -9.95
CA ASN A 167 2.48 0.88 -8.55
C ASN A 167 3.49 1.58 -7.61
N LEU A 168 4.36 2.43 -8.16
CA LEU A 168 5.45 3.07 -7.42
C LEU A 168 5.28 4.59 -7.35
N TYR A 169 5.22 5.10 -6.12
CA TYR A 169 5.00 6.53 -5.85
C TYR A 169 5.94 7.05 -4.77
N PRO A 170 6.44 8.31 -4.88
CA PRO A 170 7.26 8.89 -3.83
C PRO A 170 6.39 9.28 -2.64
N VAL A 171 6.83 8.90 -1.45
CA VAL A 171 6.17 9.19 -0.18
C VAL A 171 7.20 9.56 0.89
N MET A 172 6.78 10.34 1.88
CA MET A 172 7.58 10.53 3.10
C MET A 172 7.87 9.19 3.78
N GLY A 173 9.14 8.93 4.12
CA GLY A 173 9.58 7.66 4.69
C GLY A 173 8.92 7.32 6.04
N GLN A 174 8.64 8.32 6.88
CA GLN A 174 7.89 8.17 8.12
C GLN A 174 6.50 7.58 7.85
N LEU A 175 5.75 8.15 6.90
CA LEU A 175 4.41 7.69 6.57
C LEU A 175 4.41 6.34 5.85
N ASN A 176 5.41 6.09 4.99
CA ASN A 176 5.60 4.78 4.37
C ASN A 176 5.78 3.67 5.43
N ALA A 177 6.53 3.96 6.48
CA ALA A 177 6.74 3.05 7.60
C ALA A 177 5.45 2.76 8.37
N LEU A 178 4.66 3.80 8.65
CA LEU A 178 3.39 3.70 9.35
C LEU A 178 2.34 2.95 8.53
N ARG A 179 2.26 3.22 7.23
CA ARG A 179 1.41 2.50 6.29
C ARG A 179 1.76 1.01 6.29
N GLY A 180 3.06 0.69 6.17
CA GLY A 180 3.52 -0.70 6.17
C GLY A 180 2.84 -1.54 5.08
N ASP A 181 2.25 -2.66 5.45
CA ASP A 181 1.44 -3.51 4.57
C ASP A 181 -0.04 -3.60 4.99
N LYS A 182 -0.52 -2.58 5.72
CA LYS A 182 -1.93 -2.45 6.11
C LYS A 182 -2.83 -2.47 4.88
N VAL A 183 -4.02 -3.04 5.06
CA VAL A 183 -5.00 -3.18 4.00
C VAL A 183 -5.68 -1.83 3.75
N MET A 184 -5.69 -1.40 2.49
CA MET A 184 -6.32 -0.15 2.07
C MET A 184 -7.84 -0.32 2.04
N THR A 185 -8.56 0.39 2.90
CA THR A 185 -10.03 0.36 3.01
C THR A 185 -10.51 1.57 3.79
N ALA A 186 -11.83 1.80 3.85
CA ALA A 186 -12.39 2.78 4.78
C ALA A 186 -12.06 2.39 6.23
N VAL A 187 -11.67 3.38 7.02
CA VAL A 187 -11.34 3.27 8.45
C VAL A 187 -12.22 4.26 9.17
N GLU A 188 -13.06 3.78 10.09
CA GLU A 188 -13.95 4.64 10.88
C GLU A 188 -13.12 5.72 11.60
N PRO A 189 -13.26 7.00 11.23
CA PRO A 189 -12.42 8.04 11.81
C PRO A 189 -12.73 8.16 13.31
N ALA A 190 -11.69 8.16 14.15
CA ALA A 190 -11.86 8.37 15.60
C ALA A 190 -12.27 9.81 15.93
N ALA A 191 -11.95 10.76 15.04
CA ALA A 191 -12.39 12.15 15.05
C ALA A 191 -12.31 12.75 13.63
N GLU A 192 -12.99 13.87 13.38
CA GLU A 192 -12.73 14.69 12.19
C GLU A 192 -11.30 15.26 12.26
N LEU A 193 -10.48 14.92 11.27
CA LEU A 193 -9.13 15.49 11.14
C LEU A 193 -9.18 16.78 10.34
N PHE A 194 -8.61 17.84 10.89
CA PHE A 194 -8.35 19.09 10.18
C PHE A 194 -6.89 19.21 9.73
N SER A 195 -6.16 18.10 9.66
CA SER A 195 -4.79 18.07 9.17
C SER A 195 -4.76 18.05 7.64
N LEU A 196 -3.67 18.53 7.04
CA LEU A 196 -3.48 18.47 5.59
C LEU A 196 -3.29 17.04 5.08
N CYS A 197 -2.82 16.13 5.94
CA CYS A 197 -2.56 14.75 5.53
C CYS A 197 -3.82 13.87 5.57
N GLN A 198 -4.82 14.12 6.42
CA GLN A 198 -6.09 13.33 6.50
C GLN A 198 -5.90 11.80 6.35
N PHE A 199 -4.83 11.26 6.94
CA PHE A 199 -4.44 9.87 6.77
C PHE A 199 -4.86 9.08 8.00
N SER A 200 -5.74 8.09 7.81
CA SER A 200 -6.30 7.33 8.92
C SER A 200 -5.67 5.94 8.99
N LEU A 201 -5.34 5.51 10.20
CA LEU A 201 -4.62 4.27 10.45
C LEU A 201 -5.27 3.49 11.60
N ASP A 202 -5.40 2.20 11.36
CA ASP A 202 -5.66 1.18 12.39
C ASP A 202 -4.50 0.15 12.40
N ALA A 203 -4.52 -0.80 13.33
CA ALA A 203 -3.56 -1.89 13.39
C ALA A 203 -3.46 -2.67 12.05
N ALA A 204 -4.61 -2.91 11.40
CA ALA A 204 -4.69 -3.71 10.17
C ALA A 204 -5.03 -2.89 8.91
N PHE A 205 -5.60 -1.70 9.06
CA PHE A 205 -6.22 -0.96 7.97
C PHE A 205 -5.65 0.45 7.83
N VAL A 206 -5.77 0.99 6.62
CA VAL A 206 -5.40 2.36 6.30
C VAL A 206 -6.42 2.95 5.34
N GLU A 207 -6.88 4.15 5.65
CA GLU A 207 -7.68 4.97 4.75
C GLU A 207 -6.82 6.16 4.28
N PRO A 208 -6.57 6.26 2.97
CA PRO A 208 -5.79 7.34 2.41
C PRO A 208 -6.61 8.62 2.28
N PRO A 209 -5.97 9.76 1.98
CA PRO A 209 -6.65 11.05 1.92
C PRO A 209 -7.59 11.09 0.71
N GLN A 210 -8.70 11.81 0.85
CA GLN A 210 -9.79 11.79 -0.14
C GLN A 210 -9.33 12.08 -1.58
N ARG A 211 -8.37 13.00 -1.74
CA ARG A 211 -7.82 13.47 -3.03
C ARG A 211 -7.03 12.44 -3.86
N ILE A 212 -6.79 11.24 -3.34
CA ILE A 212 -6.05 10.17 -4.05
C ILE A 212 -6.75 8.81 -3.96
N LYS A 213 -7.95 8.76 -3.37
CA LYS A 213 -8.68 7.51 -3.22
C LYS A 213 -8.96 6.86 -4.58
N GLY A 214 -9.22 7.67 -5.59
CA GLY A 214 -9.46 7.24 -6.95
C GLY A 214 -8.20 6.77 -7.65
N ASP A 215 -7.09 7.49 -7.48
CA ASP A 215 -5.77 7.09 -7.99
C ASP A 215 -5.40 5.70 -7.46
N ILE A 216 -5.54 5.52 -6.15
CA ILE A 216 -5.30 4.24 -5.48
C ILE A 216 -6.23 3.15 -6.04
N ALA A 217 -7.52 3.42 -6.20
CA ALA A 217 -8.45 2.45 -6.77
C ALA A 217 -8.04 2.03 -8.19
N ARG A 218 -7.70 2.99 -9.06
CA ARG A 218 -7.23 2.71 -10.43
C ARG A 218 -5.91 1.95 -10.44
N ILE A 219 -4.98 2.22 -9.52
CA ILE A 219 -3.74 1.44 -9.36
C ILE A 219 -4.03 0.01 -8.95
N TYR A 220 -4.94 -0.22 -7.99
CA TYR A 220 -5.33 -1.57 -7.58
C TYR A 220 -5.99 -2.35 -8.72
N TYR A 221 -6.93 -1.73 -9.44
CA TYR A 221 -7.53 -2.34 -10.64
C TYR A 221 -6.49 -2.63 -11.71
N TYR A 222 -5.54 -1.72 -11.93
CA TYR A 222 -4.44 -1.92 -12.84
C TYR A 222 -3.60 -3.15 -12.49
N MET A 223 -3.14 -3.23 -11.24
CA MET A 223 -2.33 -4.34 -10.78
C MET A 223 -3.09 -5.66 -10.84
N ALA A 224 -4.38 -5.66 -10.49
CA ALA A 224 -5.24 -6.84 -10.51
C ALA A 224 -5.55 -7.36 -11.93
N ASN A 225 -5.63 -6.46 -12.91
CA ASN A 225 -5.79 -6.82 -14.31
C ASN A 225 -4.49 -7.35 -14.91
N LYS A 226 -3.38 -6.61 -14.72
CA LYS A 226 -2.08 -6.94 -15.29
C LYS A 226 -1.49 -8.22 -14.70
N TYR A 227 -1.75 -8.47 -13.42
CA TYR A 227 -1.25 -9.64 -12.69
C TYR A 227 -2.41 -10.53 -12.23
N PRO A 228 -3.12 -11.22 -13.15
CA PRO A 228 -4.34 -11.95 -12.83
C PRO A 228 -4.11 -13.10 -11.82
N ALA A 229 -2.92 -13.70 -11.81
CA ALA A 229 -2.54 -14.71 -10.82
C ALA A 229 -2.50 -14.18 -9.37
N LYS A 230 -2.44 -12.85 -9.20
CA LYS A 230 -2.46 -12.16 -7.91
C LYS A 230 -3.79 -11.44 -7.64
N ARG A 231 -4.74 -11.49 -8.57
CA ARG A 231 -5.99 -10.73 -8.52
C ARG A 231 -6.76 -10.93 -7.21
N ALA A 232 -6.90 -12.17 -6.75
CA ALA A 232 -7.64 -12.47 -5.52
C ALA A 232 -6.97 -11.91 -4.25
N GLU A 233 -5.64 -11.82 -4.25
CA GLU A 233 -4.86 -11.26 -3.14
C GLU A 233 -4.87 -9.73 -3.17
N ILE A 234 -4.72 -9.14 -4.37
CA ILE A 234 -4.77 -7.68 -4.60
C ILE A 234 -6.16 -7.14 -4.26
N LEU A 235 -7.20 -7.81 -4.78
CA LEU A 235 -8.60 -7.46 -4.57
C LEU A 235 -9.20 -8.38 -3.50
N ASN A 236 -8.65 -8.31 -2.28
CA ASN A 236 -9.28 -8.99 -1.14
C ASN A 236 -10.62 -8.33 -0.76
N PHE A 237 -11.43 -9.01 0.05
CA PHE A 237 -12.77 -8.55 0.42
C PHE A 237 -12.84 -7.09 0.94
N HIS A 238 -11.90 -6.68 1.79
CA HIS A 238 -11.90 -5.32 2.36
C HIS A 238 -11.58 -4.27 1.31
N VAL A 239 -10.53 -4.49 0.52
CA VAL A 239 -10.14 -3.59 -0.58
C VAL A 239 -11.31 -3.39 -1.54
N ARG A 240 -11.92 -4.50 -1.96
CA ARG A 240 -13.04 -4.49 -2.92
C ARG A 240 -14.25 -3.69 -2.45
N ALA A 241 -14.52 -3.71 -1.15
CA ALA A 241 -15.62 -2.96 -0.56
C ALA A 241 -15.43 -1.44 -0.68
N ALA A 242 -14.19 -0.96 -0.79
CA ALA A 242 -13.89 0.47 -0.85
C ALA A 242 -13.65 0.99 -2.29
N LEU A 243 -13.00 0.20 -3.16
CA LEU A 243 -12.43 0.75 -4.40
C LEU A 243 -13.44 1.38 -5.37
N LEU A 244 -14.65 0.81 -5.51
CA LEU A 244 -15.63 1.34 -6.46
C LEU A 244 -16.08 2.74 -6.05
N ASP A 245 -16.41 2.90 -4.78
CA ASP A 245 -16.88 4.18 -4.23
C ASP A 245 -15.74 5.21 -4.24
N TRP A 246 -14.52 4.79 -3.93
CA TRP A 246 -13.33 5.62 -4.01
C TRP A 246 -13.04 6.10 -5.43
N CYS A 247 -13.11 5.20 -6.41
CA CYS A 247 -12.89 5.55 -7.81
C CYS A 247 -13.96 6.53 -8.32
N LYS A 248 -15.22 6.37 -7.91
CA LYS A 248 -16.32 7.28 -8.26
C LYS A 248 -16.20 8.64 -7.59
N ALA A 249 -15.82 8.66 -6.31
CA ALA A 249 -15.71 9.88 -5.52
C ALA A 249 -14.49 10.74 -5.91
N ASP A 250 -13.46 10.13 -6.50
CA ASP A 250 -12.25 10.80 -6.97
C ASP A 250 -11.95 10.40 -8.43
N PRO A 251 -12.62 11.03 -9.42
CA PRO A 251 -12.45 10.70 -10.83
C PRO A 251 -11.03 10.98 -11.36
N LEU A 252 -10.66 10.30 -12.46
CA LEU A 252 -9.40 10.54 -13.16
C LEU A 252 -9.23 12.03 -13.50
N ASN A 253 -8.18 12.63 -12.97
CA ASN A 253 -7.84 14.03 -13.18
C ASN A 253 -6.62 14.20 -14.10
N ASP A 254 -6.28 15.45 -14.42
CA ASP A 254 -5.18 15.75 -15.34
C ASP A 254 -3.80 15.41 -14.76
N GLU A 255 -3.60 15.54 -13.45
CA GLU A 255 -2.32 15.20 -12.80
C GLU A 255 -2.03 13.71 -12.93
N GLU A 256 -3.02 12.86 -12.61
CA GLU A 256 -2.89 11.41 -12.76
C GLU A 256 -2.73 11.01 -14.23
N ARG A 257 -3.49 11.61 -15.15
CA ARG A 257 -3.36 11.37 -16.59
C ARG A 257 -1.95 11.68 -17.08
N GLN A 258 -1.41 12.84 -16.72
CA GLN A 258 -0.05 13.25 -17.07
C GLN A 258 0.98 12.29 -16.48
N ARG A 259 0.80 11.88 -15.22
CA ARG A 259 1.68 10.90 -14.57
C ARG A 259 1.74 9.59 -15.33
N VAL A 260 0.59 9.01 -15.63
CA VAL A 260 0.51 7.74 -16.35
C VAL A 260 1.13 7.87 -17.74
N GLN A 261 0.82 8.94 -18.49
CA GLN A 261 1.40 9.18 -19.81
C GLN A 261 2.93 9.30 -19.77
N ALA A 262 3.49 10.06 -18.83
CA ALA A 262 4.95 10.19 -18.72
C ALA A 262 5.62 8.85 -18.35
N VAL A 263 4.98 8.06 -17.47
CA VAL A 263 5.47 6.72 -17.16
C VAL A 263 5.41 5.82 -18.39
N VAL A 264 4.32 5.83 -19.17
CA VAL A 264 4.22 5.07 -20.42
C VAL A 264 5.31 5.50 -21.41
N GLN A 265 5.47 6.80 -21.65
CA GLN A 265 6.46 7.32 -22.59
C GLN A 265 7.88 6.85 -22.23
N ALA A 266 8.21 6.89 -20.95
CA ALA A 266 9.56 6.66 -20.55
C ALA A 266 9.86 5.17 -20.25
N THR A 267 8.86 4.35 -19.91
CA THR A 267 9.02 2.91 -19.60
C THR A 267 8.53 1.95 -20.68
N GLY A 268 7.67 2.42 -21.59
CA GLY A 268 6.90 1.58 -22.51
C GLY A 268 5.79 0.76 -21.82
N VAL A 269 5.69 0.75 -20.49
CA VAL A 269 4.71 -0.04 -19.76
C VAL A 269 3.33 0.60 -19.87
N GLN A 270 2.44 -0.03 -20.63
CA GLN A 270 1.10 0.48 -20.86
C GLN A 270 0.21 0.40 -19.62
N ASN A 271 -0.71 1.34 -19.49
CA ASN A 271 -1.76 1.35 -18.48
C ASN A 271 -3.11 1.63 -19.17
N PRO A 272 -3.93 0.61 -19.44
CA PRO A 272 -5.15 0.73 -20.25
C PRO A 272 -6.30 1.42 -19.51
N PHE A 273 -6.08 1.94 -18.30
CA PHE A 273 -7.14 2.43 -17.41
C PHE A 273 -7.33 3.94 -17.44
N LEU A 274 -6.60 4.66 -18.31
CA LEU A 274 -6.89 6.06 -18.60
C LEU A 274 -8.17 6.28 -19.42
N GLU A 275 -8.73 5.20 -19.99
CA GLU A 275 -9.83 5.24 -20.96
C GLU A 275 -11.10 4.53 -20.47
N GLN A 276 -11.05 3.89 -19.29
CA GLN A 276 -12.15 3.07 -18.76
C GLN A 276 -12.80 3.72 -17.54
N SER A 277 -14.12 3.67 -17.45
CA SER A 277 -14.86 4.16 -16.27
C SER A 277 -14.65 3.23 -15.07
N CYS A 278 -14.75 3.77 -13.86
CA CYS A 278 -14.63 3.00 -12.62
C CYS A 278 -15.61 1.81 -12.54
N GLU A 279 -16.82 1.96 -13.05
CA GLU A 279 -17.82 0.90 -13.14
C GLU A 279 -17.38 -0.20 -14.10
N THR A 280 -16.77 0.17 -15.23
CA THR A 280 -16.24 -0.80 -16.20
C THR A 280 -15.08 -1.59 -15.59
N LEU A 281 -14.18 -0.91 -14.86
CA LEU A 281 -13.09 -1.56 -14.12
C LEU A 281 -13.62 -2.55 -13.09
N ALA A 282 -14.59 -2.10 -12.30
CA ALA A 282 -15.24 -2.90 -11.28
C ALA A 282 -15.95 -4.11 -11.89
N ALA A 283 -16.78 -3.94 -12.92
CA ALA A 283 -17.49 -5.04 -13.54
C ALA A 283 -16.55 -6.13 -14.09
N ASN A 284 -15.42 -5.73 -14.69
CA ASN A 284 -14.47 -6.68 -15.29
C ASN A 284 -13.60 -7.43 -14.27
N LEU A 285 -13.38 -6.86 -13.08
CA LEU A 285 -12.40 -7.36 -12.11
C LEU A 285 -13.02 -7.79 -10.78
N LEU A 286 -14.15 -7.17 -10.43
CA LEU A 286 -14.89 -7.45 -9.22
C LEU A 286 -15.96 -8.51 -9.46
N ASP A 287 -16.70 -8.47 -10.55
CA ASP A 287 -17.66 -9.52 -10.82
C ASP A 287 -16.96 -10.76 -11.37
N PRO A 288 -17.37 -11.98 -10.98
CA PRO A 288 -16.93 -13.15 -11.69
C PRO A 288 -17.45 -13.05 -13.12
N ALA A 289 -16.57 -13.23 -14.11
CA ALA A 289 -16.97 -13.30 -15.51
C ALA A 289 -18.20 -14.23 -15.68
N PRO A 290 -19.13 -13.93 -16.61
CA PRO A 290 -20.30 -14.77 -16.85
C PRO A 290 -19.81 -16.18 -17.22
N GLY A 291 -20.01 -17.11 -16.29
CA GLY A 291 -19.36 -18.43 -16.31
C GLY A 291 -18.95 -18.98 -14.95
N THR A 292 -19.17 -18.26 -13.83
CA THR A 292 -18.97 -18.83 -12.50
C THR A 292 -19.88 -20.04 -12.27
N VAL A 293 -19.24 -21.21 -12.27
CA VAL A 293 -19.70 -22.37 -11.53
C VAL A 293 -19.98 -21.90 -10.10
N HIS A 294 -21.24 -21.99 -9.69
CA HIS A 294 -21.61 -21.86 -8.28
C HIS A 294 -20.83 -22.94 -7.51
N PHE A 295 -19.82 -22.52 -6.74
CA PHE A 295 -19.43 -23.33 -5.59
C PHE A 295 -20.57 -23.17 -4.57
N PRO A 296 -21.30 -24.25 -4.23
CA PRO A 296 -22.27 -24.16 -3.15
C PRO A 296 -21.49 -23.75 -1.90
N LEU A 297 -22.00 -22.74 -1.18
CA LEU A 297 -21.56 -22.42 0.16
C LEU A 297 -21.44 -23.74 0.95
N PRO A 298 -20.35 -23.98 1.69
CA PRO A 298 -20.30 -25.13 2.56
C PRO A 298 -21.51 -25.02 3.48
N LYS A 299 -22.40 -26.02 3.43
CA LYS A 299 -23.51 -26.13 4.37
C LYS A 299 -22.91 -25.89 5.74
N THR A 300 -23.44 -24.88 6.44
CA THR A 300 -23.16 -24.64 7.86
C THR A 300 -23.06 -25.99 8.54
N ALA A 301 -21.87 -26.34 9.02
CA ALA A 301 -21.67 -27.58 9.76
C ALA A 301 -22.64 -27.52 10.95
N GLN A 302 -23.73 -28.28 10.85
CA GLN A 302 -24.57 -28.54 12.00
C GLN A 302 -23.64 -29.17 13.04
N ARG A 303 -23.54 -28.48 14.18
CA ARG A 303 -22.85 -28.98 15.36
C ARG A 303 -23.47 -30.36 15.66
N PRO A 304 -22.68 -31.46 15.73
CA PRO A 304 -23.25 -32.73 16.12
C PRO A 304 -23.85 -32.59 17.52
N GLU A 305 -25.10 -33.04 17.66
CA GLU A 305 -25.76 -33.12 18.97
C GLU A 305 -24.91 -33.97 19.93
N PRO A 306 -24.85 -33.59 21.22
CA PRO A 306 -24.14 -34.39 22.21
C PRO A 306 -24.83 -35.76 22.36
N PRO A 307 -24.07 -36.87 22.44
CA PRO A 307 -24.66 -38.19 22.57
C PRO A 307 -25.41 -38.32 23.90
N SER A 308 -26.62 -38.87 23.82
CA SER A 308 -27.46 -39.25 24.95
C SER A 308 -26.74 -40.23 25.90
N PRO A 309 -26.86 -40.09 27.23
CA PRO A 309 -26.15 -40.93 28.19
C PRO A 309 -26.62 -42.39 28.13
N LYS A 310 -25.69 -43.30 27.85
CA LYS A 310 -25.93 -44.75 27.96
C LYS A 310 -25.89 -45.18 29.43
N ARG A 311 -26.96 -45.81 29.92
CA ARG A 311 -26.98 -46.55 31.19
C ARG A 311 -25.95 -47.68 31.14
N ILE A 312 -24.98 -47.66 32.04
CA ILE A 312 -24.09 -48.79 32.30
C ILE A 312 -24.53 -49.44 33.61
N ALA A 313 -24.82 -50.74 33.54
CA ALA A 313 -25.18 -51.57 34.67
C ALA A 313 -23.94 -51.88 35.53
N LEU A 314 -24.10 -51.71 36.85
CA LEU A 314 -23.12 -52.07 37.88
C LEU A 314 -22.96 -53.58 38.00
N LYS A 315 -21.72 -54.06 38.13
CA LYS A 315 -21.37 -55.29 38.89
C LYS A 315 -19.90 -55.23 39.36
N GLY A 316 -19.73 -55.32 40.69
CA GLY A 316 -18.51 -55.85 41.34
C GLY A 316 -17.57 -54.83 42.02
N SER A 317 -17.74 -54.64 43.33
CA SER A 317 -16.67 -54.24 44.29
C SER A 317 -15.73 -55.45 44.54
N PRO A 318 -14.44 -55.29 44.95
CA PRO A 318 -14.00 -54.73 46.25
C PRO A 318 -12.69 -53.88 46.10
N ALA A 319 -12.00 -53.26 47.06
CA ALA A 319 -12.04 -53.08 48.52
C ALA A 319 -11.40 -51.70 48.85
N GLN A 320 -11.45 -51.33 50.13
CA GLN A 320 -11.11 -50.07 50.79
C GLN A 320 -9.70 -49.51 50.58
N GLU A 321 -9.55 -48.18 50.57
CA GLU A 321 -8.64 -47.48 51.50
C GLU A 321 -9.07 -46.01 51.73
N LYS A 322 -8.90 -45.55 52.98
CA LYS A 322 -9.38 -44.28 53.54
C LYS A 322 -8.30 -43.18 53.47
N THR A 323 -8.73 -41.92 53.43
CA THR A 323 -8.19 -40.66 54.06
C THR A 323 -8.15 -39.45 53.10
N PRO A 324 -8.09 -38.18 53.58
CA PRO A 324 -9.14 -37.46 54.30
C PRO A 324 -9.53 -36.12 53.61
N ALA A 325 -10.67 -35.56 54.02
CA ALA A 325 -11.22 -34.28 53.54
C ALA A 325 -10.64 -33.05 54.28
N LEU A 326 -10.66 -31.87 53.63
CA LEU A 326 -10.77 -30.50 54.19
C LEU A 326 -10.88 -29.45 53.04
N PRO A 327 -11.36 -28.20 53.25
CA PRO A 327 -12.75 -27.86 52.97
C PRO A 327 -12.97 -26.74 51.90
N ARG A 328 -14.24 -26.63 51.54
CA ARG A 328 -14.90 -25.63 50.70
C ARG A 328 -14.68 -24.20 51.25
N SER A 329 -14.30 -23.26 50.39
CA SER A 329 -14.45 -21.82 50.67
C SER A 329 -15.44 -21.21 49.68
N GLU A 330 -16.51 -20.63 50.23
CA GLU A 330 -17.46 -19.75 49.58
C GLU A 330 -16.84 -18.36 49.38
N ARG A 331 -17.20 -17.69 48.28
CA ARG A 331 -17.20 -16.22 48.13
C ARG A 331 -18.04 -15.90 46.88
N GLN A 332 -19.33 -15.63 47.04
CA GLN A 332 -19.96 -14.32 47.26
C GLN A 332 -19.81 -13.34 46.08
N ASN A 333 -20.96 -13.08 45.43
CA ASN A 333 -21.17 -12.07 44.38
C ASN A 333 -21.07 -10.64 44.95
N PRO A 334 -20.56 -9.65 44.18
CA PRO A 334 -20.55 -8.26 44.59
C PRO A 334 -21.89 -7.54 44.34
N PRO A 335 -22.23 -6.51 45.14
CA PRO A 335 -23.48 -5.77 45.02
C PRO A 335 -23.41 -4.61 44.02
N SER A 336 -24.59 -4.30 43.48
CA SER A 336 -24.95 -3.11 42.70
C SER A 336 -24.79 -1.81 43.48
N GLY A 337 -24.21 -0.77 42.88
CA GLY A 337 -24.14 0.56 43.47
C GLY A 337 -23.75 1.69 42.52
N THR A 338 -24.75 2.53 42.22
CA THR A 338 -24.72 4.00 42.03
C THR A 338 -23.89 4.65 40.91
N LYS A 339 -24.63 5.25 39.97
CA LYS A 339 -24.26 6.25 38.95
C LYS A 339 -23.69 7.54 39.59
N PRO A 340 -22.64 8.16 39.03
CA PRO A 340 -22.27 9.54 39.33
C PRO A 340 -23.11 10.56 38.52
N PRO A 341 -23.23 11.83 38.99
CA PRO A 341 -24.15 12.82 38.42
C PRO A 341 -23.57 13.51 37.17
N LEU A 342 -24.50 13.98 36.33
CA LEU A 342 -24.27 14.83 35.15
C LEU A 342 -23.78 16.24 35.56
N PRO A 343 -22.90 16.89 34.79
CA PRO A 343 -22.63 18.31 34.94
C PRO A 343 -23.72 19.16 34.23
N LEU A 344 -24.14 20.22 34.91
CA LEU A 344 -25.05 21.27 34.41
C LEU A 344 -24.29 22.29 33.52
N PRO A 345 -25.01 23.07 32.69
CA PRO A 345 -24.40 23.89 31.64
C PRO A 345 -23.86 25.22 32.17
N SER A 346 -22.70 25.64 31.65
CA SER A 346 -22.18 27.00 31.81
C SER A 346 -22.67 27.87 30.65
N THR A 347 -23.37 28.93 30.99
CA THR A 347 -23.79 30.02 30.10
C THR A 347 -22.83 31.19 30.17
N ALA A 348 -22.53 31.74 28.98
CA ALA A 348 -22.43 33.16 28.63
C ALA A 348 -21.09 33.93 28.71
N SER A 349 -20.83 34.58 27.56
CA SER A 349 -20.20 35.90 27.33
C SER A 349 -18.67 36.01 27.40
N ALA A 350 -17.97 36.87 26.66
CA ALA A 350 -18.14 37.70 25.45
C ALA A 350 -16.80 38.47 25.30
N GLN A 351 -16.44 38.91 24.07
CA GLN A 351 -15.43 39.97 23.76
C GLN A 351 -13.96 39.58 24.03
N LEU A 352 -12.97 39.77 23.16
CA LEU A 352 -12.70 40.70 22.05
C LEU A 352 -11.78 40.01 21.02
#